data_AF-A0A8X7RE51-F1
#
_entry.id   AF-A0A8X7RE51-F1
#
_cell.length_a   1.000
_cell.length_b   1.000
_cell.length_c   1.000
_cell.angle_alpha   90.00
_cell.angle_beta   90.00
_cell.angle_gamma   90.00
#
_symmetry.space_group_name_H-M   'P 1'
#
loop_
_entity.id
_entity.type
_entity.pdbx_description
1 polymer ?
#
loop_
_entity_poly.entity_id
_entity_poly.type
_entity_poly.pdbx_seq_one_letter_code
_entity_poly.pdbx_strand_id
1 'polypeptide(L)'
;MDVFPVITMHFSGGADLVLDKHNTYMAYGHAICLVILCNAEEALFGNRAQNNFLVGYDHSSRLVSFKPTDCGVTEDKKTKRLNFCSIVFTV
;
A
#
# COMPACT_ATOMS: atom_id res chain seq x y z
N MET A 1 0.60 18.67 17.46
CA MET A 1 -0.28 17.80 16.67
C MET A 1 0.24 17.86 15.25
N ASP A 2 0.94 16.83 14.81
CA ASP A 2 1.49 16.80 13.46
C ASP A 2 0.36 16.49 12.48
N VAL A 3 0.00 17.46 11.65
CA VAL A 3 -1.02 17.32 10.61
C VAL A 3 -0.34 16.78 9.36
N PHE A 4 -0.76 15.60 8.91
CA PHE A 4 -0.29 15.00 7.65
C PHE A 4 -1.35 15.19 6.57
N PRO A 5 -0.95 15.56 5.34
CA PRO A 5 -1.90 15.61 4.23
C PRO A 5 -2.40 14.21 3.91
N VAL A 6 -3.68 14.13 3.56
CA VAL A 6 -4.27 12.91 3.02
C VAL A 6 -3.76 12.74 1.59
N ILE A 7 -3.20 11.58 1.29
CA ILE A 7 -2.73 11.23 -0.06
C ILE A 7 -3.64 10.12 -0.59
N THR A 8 -4.27 10.37 -1.73
CA THR A 8 -5.13 9.39 -2.43
C THR A 8 -4.46 8.98 -3.72
N MET A 9 -4.33 7.67 -3.94
CA MET A 9 -3.90 7.09 -5.22
C MET A 9 -5.11 6.72 -6.05
N HIS A 10 -5.16 7.22 -7.29
CA HIS A 10 -6.24 6.95 -8.22
C HIS A 10 -5.80 5.88 -9.23
N PHE A 11 -6.48 4.74 -9.26
CA PHE A 11 -6.17 3.63 -10.18
C PHE A 11 -7.14 3.58 -11.37
N SER A 12 -6.66 3.05 -12.50
CA SER A 12 -7.39 2.98 -13.78
C SER A 12 -8.69 2.15 -13.77
N GLY A 13 -8.97 1.42 -12.69
CA GLY A 13 -10.25 0.72 -12.46
C GLY A 13 -11.31 1.53 -11.72
N GLY A 14 -11.08 2.83 -11.49
CA GLY A 14 -11.97 3.68 -10.68
C GLY A 14 -11.83 3.46 -9.17
N ALA A 15 -10.72 2.84 -8.74
CA ALA A 15 -10.44 2.62 -7.33
C ALA A 15 -9.62 3.79 -6.77
N ASP A 16 -10.11 4.36 -5.68
CA ASP A 16 -9.43 5.38 -4.90
C ASP A 16 -8.88 4.76 -3.63
N LEU A 17 -7.56 4.78 -3.48
CA LEU A 17 -6.88 4.25 -2.33
C LEU A 17 -6.33 5.38 -1.47
N VAL A 18 -7.00 5.64 -0.36
CA VAL A 18 -6.55 6.62 0.64
C VAL A 18 -5.45 6.01 1.47
N LEU A 19 -4.26 6.62 1.44
CA LEU A 19 -3.08 6.17 2.16
C LEU A 19 -3.00 6.87 3.53
N ASP A 20 -2.78 6.08 4.57
CA ASP A 20 -2.55 6.61 5.92
C ASP A 20 -1.10 7.10 6.06
N LYS A 21 -0.82 7.85 7.14
CA LYS A 21 0.52 8.34 7.50
C LYS A 21 1.56 7.22 7.45
N HIS A 22 1.23 6.02 7.93
CA HIS A 22 2.16 4.91 7.95
C HIS A 22 2.58 4.44 6.54
N ASN A 23 1.69 4.58 5.56
CA ASN A 23 1.93 4.20 4.17
C ASN A 23 2.88 5.17 3.46
N THR A 24 2.88 6.45 3.85
CA THR A 24 3.55 7.54 3.12
C THR A 24 4.65 8.24 3.90
N TYR A 25 4.73 8.06 5.21
CA TYR A 25 5.72 8.70 6.06
C TYR A 25 6.48 7.68 6.95
N MET A 26 7.74 8.00 7.23
CA MET A 26 8.58 7.25 8.17
C MET A 26 9.33 8.20 9.09
N ALA A 27 9.44 7.83 10.37
CA ALA A 27 10.33 8.54 11.29
C ALA A 27 11.79 8.18 10.97
N TYR A 28 12.64 9.19 10.87
CA TYR A 28 14.08 9.06 10.68
C TYR A 28 14.80 9.96 11.68
N GLY A 29 15.23 9.38 12.79
CA GLY A 29 15.76 10.13 13.93
C GLY A 29 14.72 11.09 14.49
N HIS A 30 15.03 12.39 14.46
CA HIS A 30 14.16 13.46 14.95
C HIS A 30 13.21 14.03 13.87
N ALA A 31 13.26 13.52 12.64
CA ALA A 31 12.44 14.00 11.52
C ALA A 31 11.40 12.95 11.07
N ILE A 32 10.37 13.41 10.36
CA ILE A 32 9.40 12.56 9.66
C ILE A 32 9.56 12.83 8.16
N CYS A 33 9.91 11.79 7.41
CA CYS A 33 10.22 11.87 5.99
C CYS A 33 9.07 11.29 5.17
N LEU A 34 8.73 11.95 4.06
CA LEU A 34 7.91 11.38 2.99
C LEU A 34 8.71 10.26 2.31
N VAL A 35 8.11 9.09 2.16
CA VAL A 35 8.76 7.89 1.58
C VAL A 35 8.21 7.54 0.19
N ILE A 36 7.82 8.56 -0.57
CA ILE A 36 7.53 8.48 -2.01
C ILE A 36 8.76 8.99 -2.74
N LEU A 37 9.42 8.11 -3.47
CA LEU A 37 10.65 8.44 -4.20
C LEU A 37 10.35 8.56 -5.68
N CYS A 38 10.89 9.60 -6.31
CA CYS A 38 10.87 9.73 -7.76
C CYS A 38 12.02 8.93 -8.35
N ASN A 39 11.72 7.82 -9.00
CA ASN A 39 12.64 7.09 -9.87
C ASN A 39 12.26 7.33 -11.34
N ALA A 40 13.24 7.40 -12.23
CA ALA A 40 13.03 7.79 -13.63
C ALA A 40 12.62 6.62 -14.54
N GLU A 41 12.69 5.38 -14.05
CA GLU A 41 12.61 4.19 -14.89
C GLU A 41 11.25 3.47 -14.79
N GLU A 42 10.72 3.26 -13.57
CA GLU A 42 9.48 2.51 -13.36
C GLU A 42 8.73 2.98 -12.12
N ALA A 43 7.44 3.26 -12.24
CA ALA A 43 6.64 3.63 -11.09
C ALA A 43 6.23 2.37 -10.29
N LEU A 44 6.55 2.34 -8.99
CA LEU A 44 6.39 1.17 -8.13
C LEU A 44 5.44 1.45 -6.96
N PHE A 45 4.38 0.67 -6.83
CA PHE A 45 3.55 0.68 -5.62
C PHE A 45 4.12 -0.27 -4.55
N GLY A 46 5.09 0.22 -3.79
CA GLY A 46 5.92 -0.58 -2.87
C GLY A 46 5.19 -1.16 -1.64
N ASN A 47 5.85 -2.10 -0.96
CA ASN A 47 5.34 -2.83 0.20
C ASN A 47 4.78 -1.92 1.33
N ARG A 48 5.43 -0.77 1.58
CA ARG A 48 4.96 0.16 2.61
C ARG A 48 3.65 0.83 2.25
N ALA A 49 3.46 1.17 0.98
CA ALA A 49 2.19 1.71 0.50
C ALA A 49 1.06 0.67 0.57
N GLN A 50 1.40 -0.62 0.51
CA GLN A 50 0.46 -1.75 0.65
C GLN A 50 0.15 -2.16 2.10
N ASN A 51 0.85 -1.63 3.11
CA ASN A 51 0.57 -1.97 4.51
C ASN A 51 -0.88 -1.64 4.90
N ASN A 52 -1.49 -2.50 5.72
CA ASN A 52 -2.88 -2.37 6.18
C ASN A 52 -3.93 -2.42 5.04
N PHE A 53 -3.58 -3.09 3.93
CA PHE A 53 -4.52 -3.47 2.89
C PHE A 53 -4.49 -4.98 2.66
N LEU A 54 -5.67 -5.60 2.58
CA LEU A 54 -5.81 -6.90 1.93
C LEU A 54 -5.73 -6.66 0.42
N VAL A 55 -4.69 -7.19 -0.20
CA VAL A 55 -4.48 -7.09 -1.64
C VAL A 55 -4.91 -8.42 -2.29
N GLY A 56 -5.95 -8.35 -3.11
CA GLY A 56 -6.45 -9.47 -3.91
C GLY A 56 -5.85 -9.44 -5.30
N TYR A 57 -5.27 -10.56 -5.72
CA TYR A 57 -4.72 -10.75 -7.07
C TYR A 57 -5.59 -11.77 -7.80
N ASP A 58 -6.33 -11.31 -8.81
CA ASP A 58 -7.10 -12.18 -9.69
C ASP A 58 -6.36 -12.31 -11.03
N HIS A 59 -5.66 -13.44 -11.21
CA HIS A 59 -4.95 -13.74 -12.44
C HIS A 59 -5.90 -14.00 -13.62
N SER A 60 -7.11 -14.50 -13.38
CA SER A 60 -8.08 -14.80 -14.42
C SER A 60 -8.67 -13.52 -15.01
N SER A 61 -9.07 -12.58 -14.15
CA SER A 61 -9.60 -11.28 -14.59
C SER A 61 -8.51 -10.22 -14.85
N ARG A 62 -7.26 -10.50 -14.45
CA ARG A 62 -6.13 -9.55 -14.45
C ARG A 62 -6.45 -8.27 -13.65
N LEU A 63 -7.12 -8.44 -12.52
CA LEU A 63 -7.46 -7.34 -11.62
C LEU A 63 -6.72 -7.44 -10.29
N VAL A 64 -6.46 -6.28 -9.73
CA VAL A 64 -5.92 -6.09 -8.40
C VAL A 64 -6.98 -5.37 -7.59
N SER A 65 -7.30 -5.89 -6.41
CA SER A 65 -8.31 -5.32 -5.52
C SER A 65 -7.69 -4.96 -4.17
N PHE A 66 -8.08 -3.82 -3.63
CA PHE A 66 -7.60 -3.36 -2.32
C PHE A 66 -8.77 -3.27 -1.35
N LYS A 67 -8.57 -3.75 -0.12
CA LYS A 67 -9.52 -3.57 0.98
C LYS A 67 -8.77 -3.15 2.24
N PRO A 68 -9.09 -1.98 2.85
CA PRO A 68 -8.50 -1.58 4.12
C PRO A 68 -8.67 -2.66 5.20
N THR A 69 -7.63 -2.90 5.98
CA THR A 69 -7.64 -3.84 7.11
C THR A 69 -6.65 -3.39 8.18
N ASP A 70 -6.87 -3.80 9.41
CA ASP A 70 -5.81 -3.75 10.42
C ASP A 70 -5.06 -5.09 10.39
N CYS A 71 -3.78 -5.08 10.00
CA CYS A 71 -2.93 -6.28 9.99
C CYS A 71 -2.28 -6.56 11.35
N GLY A 72 -2.38 -5.65 12.32
CA GLY A 72 -1.83 -5.81 13.68
C GLY A 72 -2.73 -6.66 14.59
N VAL A 73 -4.00 -6.80 14.24
CA VAL A 73 -4.93 -7.69 14.95
C VAL A 73 -4.82 -9.09 14.35
N THR A 74 -4.23 -10.02 15.10
CA THR A 74 -4.24 -11.45 14.77
C THR A 74 -5.65 -12.01 14.98
N GLU A 75 -6.57 -11.67 14.10
CA GLU A 75 -7.75 -12.50 13.87
C GLU A 75 -7.27 -13.68 13.02
N ASP A 76 -7.63 -14.91 13.40
CA ASP A 76 -7.41 -16.15 12.62
C ASP A 76 -8.20 -16.11 11.29
N LYS A 77 -7.91 -15.14 10.42
CA LYS A 77 -8.37 -15.10 9.03
C LYS A 77 -7.59 -16.17 8.30
N LYS A 78 -8.05 -17.42 8.38
CA LYS A 78 -7.57 -18.62 7.68
C LYS A 78 -6.58 -18.24 6.58
N THR A 79 -5.32 -18.09 6.97
CA THR A 79 -4.28 -17.52 6.11
C THR A 79 -4.07 -18.54 5.00
N LYS A 80 -4.73 -18.36 3.86
CA LYS A 80 -4.15 -18.86 2.61
C LYS A 80 -2.80 -18.17 2.56
N ARG A 81 -1.72 -18.93 2.75
CA ARG A 81 -0.34 -18.46 2.57
C ARG A 81 -0.28 -17.75 1.21
N LEU A 82 -0.48 -16.44 1.23
CA LEU A 82 -0.14 -15.56 0.15
C LEU A 82 1.33 -15.30 0.42
N ASN A 83 2.18 -15.99 -0.32
CA ASN A 83 3.58 -15.63 -0.40
C ASN A 83 3.60 -14.16 -0.81
N PHE A 84 3.90 -13.25 0.11
CA PHE A 84 4.14 -11.85 -0.19
C PHE A 84 5.46 -11.80 -0.97
N CYS A 85 5.38 -12.05 -2.26
CA CYS A 85 6.30 -11.42 -3.18
C CYS A 85 5.95 -9.92 -3.11
N SER A 86 6.95 -9.05 -2.95
CA SER A 86 6.76 -7.63 -3.24
C SER A 86 6.34 -7.55 -4.70
N ILE A 87 5.04 -7.52 -4.97
CA ILE A 87 4.54 -7.41 -6.33
C ILE A 87 4.74 -5.95 -6.70
N VAL A 88 5.75 -5.77 -7.55
CA VAL A 88 6.00 -4.57 -8.31
C VAL A 88 4.78 -4.34 -9.20
N PHE A 89 3.91 -3.43 -8.80
CA PHE A 89 2.95 -2.85 -9.72
C PHE A 89 3.68 -1.77 -10.50
N THR A 90 3.96 -2.03 -11.77
CA THR A 90 4.25 -0.97 -12.73
C THR A 90 2.91 -0.29 -13.03
N VAL A 91 2.72 0.93 -12.53
CA VAL A 91 1.54 1.75 -12.88
C VAL A 91 1.67 2.35 -14.27
#